data_AF-A0A2N9LU68-F1
#
_entry.id   AF-A0A2N9LU68-F1
#
_cell.length_a   1.000
_cell.length_b   1.000
_cell.length_c   1.000
_cell.angle_alpha   90.00
_cell.angle_beta   90.00
_cell.angle_gamma   90.00
#
_symmetry.space_group_name_H-M   'P 1'
#
loop_
_entity.id
_entity.type
_entity.pdbx_description
1 polymer ?
#
loop_
_entity_poly.entity_id
_entity_poly.type
_entity_poly.pdbx_seq_one_letter_code
_entity_poly.pdbx_strand_id
1 'polypeptide(L)'
;MRLVVADTSPIRYLVQIGQIDLLPRLFEKIFLPAAVAEELRHPSAPPAVRAWMSQIPGWVEVSPVTDIDDPVLQALDPGEGSAIALALSLKADLILIDDRKGPSPRGAKALPLPARSECSILPQNAACLT
;
A
#
# COMPACT_ATOMS: atom_id res chain seq x y z
N MET A 1 -3.87 17.78 4.03
CA MET A 1 -3.58 16.41 4.50
C MET A 1 -3.85 15.47 3.34
N ARG A 2 -2.80 14.86 2.77
CA ARG A 2 -2.94 13.82 1.73
C ARG A 2 -2.91 12.46 2.42
N LEU A 3 -3.96 11.68 2.26
CA LEU A 3 -4.06 10.35 2.86
C LEU A 3 -3.42 9.34 1.91
N VAL A 4 -2.37 8.67 2.38
CA VAL A 4 -1.61 7.71 1.57
C VAL A 4 -1.66 6.35 2.21
N VAL A 5 -2.06 5.33 1.45
CA VAL A 5 -2.00 3.92 1.89
C VAL A 5 -0.82 3.24 1.23
N ALA A 6 -0.10 2.36 1.93
CA ALA A 6 1.05 1.64 1.39
C ALA A 6 0.95 0.13 1.60
N ASP A 7 1.44 -0.62 0.61
CA ASP A 7 1.63 -2.07 0.65
C ASP A 7 2.99 -2.46 1.28
N THR A 8 3.20 -3.77 1.50
CA THR A 8 4.40 -4.37 2.08
C THR A 8 5.68 -4.03 1.29
N SER A 9 5.64 -4.08 -0.04
CA SER A 9 6.84 -4.01 -0.88
C SER A 9 7.56 -2.65 -0.86
N PRO A 10 6.90 -1.50 -1.07
CA PRO A 10 7.55 -0.19 -1.00
C PRO A 10 8.22 0.08 0.36
N ILE A 11 7.54 -0.28 1.45
CA ILE A 11 8.07 -0.11 2.82
C ILE A 11 9.28 -1.01 3.03
N ARG A 12 9.17 -2.29 2.67
CA ARG A 12 10.26 -3.26 2.78
C ARG A 12 11.52 -2.77 2.06
N TYR A 13 11.39 -2.32 0.81
CA TYR A 13 12.55 -1.86 0.04
C TYR A 13 13.16 -0.59 0.62
N LEU A 14 12.35 0.41 0.96
CA LEU A 14 12.83 1.66 1.52
C LEU A 14 13.57 1.47 2.85
N VAL A 15 13.09 0.57 3.71
CA VAL A 15 13.80 0.21 4.94
C VAL A 15 15.10 -0.52 4.62
N GLN A 16 15.09 -1.47 3.68
CA GLN A 16 16.30 -2.24 3.33
C GLN A 16 17.41 -1.39 2.71
N ILE A 17 17.06 -0.36 1.94
CA ILE A 17 18.04 0.57 1.36
C ILE A 17 18.34 1.77 2.26
N GLY A 18 17.71 1.86 3.44
CA GLY A 18 17.90 2.97 4.39
C GLY A 18 17.35 4.32 3.91
N GLN A 19 16.31 4.32 3.07
CA GLN A 19 15.71 5.53 2.49
C GLN A 19 14.25 5.74 2.96
N ILE A 20 13.84 5.10 4.04
CA ILE A 20 12.47 5.23 4.58
C ILE A 20 12.11 6.66 4.99
N ASP A 21 13.12 7.47 5.32
CA ASP A 21 12.98 8.89 5.66
C ASP A 21 12.54 9.79 4.49
N LEU A 22 12.49 9.26 3.26
CA LEU A 22 11.90 9.97 2.12
C LEU A 22 10.38 10.10 2.25
N LEU A 23 9.72 9.10 2.84
CA LEU A 23 8.27 9.08 2.99
C LEU A 23 7.71 10.27 3.80
N PRO A 24 8.22 10.60 5.00
CA PRO A 24 7.75 11.77 5.74
C PRO A 24 8.08 13.11 5.08
N ARG A 25 8.99 13.15 4.09
CA ARG A 25 9.27 14.37 3.31
C ARG A 25 8.29 14.57 2.16
N LEU A 26 7.70 13.48 1.67
CA LEU A 26 6.73 13.49 0.57
C LEU A 26 5.29 13.51 1.08
N PHE A 27 5.04 12.91 2.24
CA PHE A 27 3.72 12.68 2.80
C PHE A 27 3.71 13.01 4.29
N GLU A 28 2.63 13.64 4.76
CA GLU A 28 2.45 13.96 6.18
C GLU A 28 2.16 12.69 7.01
N LYS A 29 1.42 11.75 6.43
CA LYS A 29 0.99 10.53 7.11
C LYS A 29 0.77 9.39 6.12
N ILE A 30 1.17 8.19 6.51
CA ILE A 30 1.00 6.96 5.73
C ILE A 30 0.24 5.94 6.55
N PHE A 31 -0.68 5.25 5.89
CA PHE A 31 -1.55 4.24 6.46
C PHE A 31 -1.11 2.86 5.95
N LEU A 32 -0.85 1.96 6.88
CA LEU A 32 -0.54 0.56 6.60
C LEU A 32 -1.76 -0.30 6.94
N PRO A 33 -2.21 -1.17 6.02
CA PRO A 33 -3.13 -2.23 6.35
C PRO A 33 -2.60 -3.11 7.48
N ALA A 34 -3.48 -3.55 8.38
CA ALA A 34 -3.09 -4.48 9.45
C ALA A 34 -2.42 -5.76 8.90
N ALA A 35 -2.93 -6.32 7.80
CA ALA A 35 -2.32 -7.48 7.14
C ALA A 35 -0.87 -7.22 6.71
N VAL A 36 -0.62 -6.07 6.06
CA VAL A 36 0.72 -5.62 5.65
C VAL A 36 1.63 -5.42 6.86
N ALA A 37 1.13 -4.81 7.93
CA ALA A 37 1.89 -4.62 9.16
C ALA A 37 2.31 -5.97 9.79
N GLU A 38 1.43 -6.97 9.77
CA GLU A 38 1.75 -8.32 10.26
C GLU A 38 2.79 -9.02 9.36
N GLU A 39 2.72 -8.87 8.04
CA GLU A 39 3.75 -9.36 7.12
C GLU A 39 5.14 -8.75 7.38
N LEU A 40 5.20 -7.44 7.68
CA LEU A 40 6.45 -6.74 7.98
C LEU A 40 7.02 -7.13 9.35
N ARG A 41 6.17 -7.56 10.29
CA ARG A 41 6.58 -8.09 11.61
C ARG A 41 6.95 -9.57 11.58
N HIS A 42 6.51 -10.31 10.56
CA HIS A 42 6.71 -11.76 10.48
C HIS A 42 8.19 -12.14 10.61
N PRO A 43 8.54 -13.27 11.28
CA PRO A 43 9.92 -13.70 11.44
C PRO A 43 10.70 -13.85 10.12
N SER A 44 10.01 -14.16 9.01
CA SER A 44 10.60 -14.25 7.67
C SER A 44 10.93 -12.89 7.03
N ALA A 45 10.51 -11.77 7.63
CA ALA A 45 10.89 -10.44 7.15
C ALA A 45 12.36 -10.12 7.49
N PRO A 46 13.04 -9.30 6.66
CA PRO A 46 14.42 -8.89 6.91
C PRO A 46 14.59 -8.28 8.32
N PRO A 47 15.71 -8.55 9.01
CA PRO A 47 15.94 -8.02 10.35
C PRO A 47 15.78 -6.50 10.46
N ALA A 48 16.24 -5.74 9.45
CA ALA A 48 16.08 -4.30 9.38
C ALA A 48 14.60 -3.86 9.35
N VAL A 49 13.76 -4.57 8.59
CA VAL A 49 12.32 -4.29 8.49
C VAL A 49 11.62 -4.57 9.81
N ARG A 50 11.96 -5.69 10.46
CA ARG A 50 11.39 -6.02 11.78
C ARG A 50 11.80 -5.00 12.84
N ALA A 51 13.07 -4.60 12.87
CA ALA A 51 13.56 -3.57 13.78
C ALA A 51 12.83 -2.23 13.56
N TRP A 52 12.63 -1.83 12.31
CA TRP A 52 11.85 -0.66 11.96
C TRP A 52 10.39 -0.78 12.41
N MET A 53 9.74 -1.93 12.22
CA MET A 53 8.37 -2.19 12.69
C MET A 53 8.24 -2.18 14.22
N SER A 54 9.30 -2.51 14.96
CA SER A 54 9.34 -2.36 16.42
C SER A 54 9.48 -0.90 16.87
N GLN A 55 9.93 -0.02 15.97
CA GLN A 55 10.13 1.41 16.21
C GLN A 55 9.34 2.24 15.19
N ILE A 56 8.06 1.90 15.03
CA ILE A 56 7.19 2.59 14.08
C ILE A 56 7.20 4.10 14.37
N PRO A 57 7.56 4.93 13.38
CA PRO A 57 7.55 6.37 13.54
C PRO A 57 6.13 6.92 13.50
N GLY A 58 5.88 8.04 14.19
CA GLY A 58 4.53 8.61 14.35
C GLY A 58 3.83 9.10 13.08
N TRP A 59 4.54 9.17 11.94
CA TRP A 59 3.94 9.45 10.62
C TRP A 59 3.34 8.21 9.96
N VAL A 60 3.55 7.01 10.53
CA VAL A 60 2.91 5.76 10.09
C VAL A 60 1.78 5.40 11.04
N GLU A 61 0.61 5.13 10.48
CA GLU A 61 -0.53 4.58 11.21
C GLU A 61 -0.90 3.21 10.66
N VAL A 62 -1.12 2.23 11.54
CA VAL A 62 -1.65 0.93 11.15
C VAL A 62 -3.15 0.95 11.35
N SER A 63 -3.90 0.66 10.30
CA SER A 63 -5.37 0.65 10.34
C SER A 63 -5.91 -0.73 9.97
N PRO A 64 -6.96 -1.21 10.67
CA PRO A 64 -7.64 -2.42 10.28
C PRO A 64 -8.34 -2.20 8.94
N VAL A 65 -8.33 -3.24 8.11
CA VAL A 65 -9.09 -3.26 6.86
C VAL A 65 -10.45 -3.85 7.16
N THR A 66 -11.53 -3.19 6.73
CA THR A 66 -12.83 -3.84 6.68
C THR A 66 -12.83 -4.75 5.47
N ASP A 67 -13.09 -6.05 5.66
CA ASP A 67 -13.23 -6.99 4.56
C ASP A 67 -14.29 -6.48 3.59
N ILE A 68 -13.83 -6.09 2.39
CA ILE A 68 -14.71 -5.77 1.29
C ILE A 68 -14.91 -7.08 0.54
N ASP A 69 -16.14 -7.58 0.53
CA ASP A 69 -16.54 -8.75 -0.28
C ASP A 69 -16.55 -8.37 -1.76
N ASP A 70 -15.35 -8.17 -2.32
CA ASP A 70 -15.12 -7.90 -3.72
C ASP A 70 -14.33 -9.07 -4.34
N PRO A 71 -14.95 -9.84 -5.26
CA PRO A 71 -14.30 -10.95 -5.95
C PRO A 71 -13.00 -10.57 -6.67
N VAL A 72 -12.86 -9.29 -7.02
CA VAL A 72 -11.62 -8.78 -7.59
C VAL A 72 -10.53 -8.73 -6.54
N LEU A 73 -10.80 -8.14 -5.37
CA LEU A 73 -9.80 -7.99 -4.32
C LEU A 73 -9.35 -9.35 -3.80
N GLN A 74 -10.26 -10.33 -3.79
CA GLN A 74 -9.95 -11.74 -3.48
C GLN A 74 -9.04 -12.41 -4.52
N ALA A 75 -8.96 -11.88 -5.75
CA ALA A 75 -8.08 -12.39 -6.80
C ALA A 75 -6.68 -11.75 -6.78
N LEU A 76 -6.46 -10.72 -5.97
CA LEU A 76 -5.16 -10.05 -5.78
C LEU A 76 -4.35 -10.74 -4.69
N ASP A 77 -3.06 -10.37 -4.59
CA ASP A 77 -2.29 -10.82 -3.43
C ASP A 77 -2.89 -10.23 -2.13
N PRO A 78 -2.82 -10.95 -0.99
CA PRO A 78 -3.41 -10.50 0.26
C PRO A 78 -2.97 -9.09 0.70
N GLY A 79 -1.70 -8.72 0.48
CA GLY A 79 -1.17 -7.38 0.76
C GLY A 79 -1.79 -6.30 -0.14
N GLU A 80 -1.80 -6.54 -1.47
CA GLU A 80 -2.39 -5.64 -2.46
C GLU A 80 -3.90 -5.43 -2.24
N GLY A 81 -4.64 -6.53 -2.04
CA GLY A 81 -6.07 -6.50 -1.76
C GLY A 81 -6.37 -5.69 -0.49
N SER A 82 -5.58 -5.90 0.57
CA SER A 82 -5.71 -5.16 1.83
C SER A 82 -5.40 -3.67 1.68
N ALA A 83 -4.37 -3.32 0.90
CA ALA A 83 -4.01 -1.93 0.63
C ALA A 83 -5.12 -1.20 -0.15
N ILE A 84 -5.67 -1.84 -1.19
CA ILE A 84 -6.76 -1.26 -1.97
C ILE A 84 -8.04 -1.15 -1.13
N ALA A 85 -8.39 -2.19 -0.37
CA ALA A 85 -9.56 -2.16 0.50
C ALA A 85 -9.48 -1.05 1.56
N LEU A 86 -8.30 -0.87 2.17
CA LEU A 86 -8.08 0.22 3.13
C LEU A 86 -8.19 1.58 2.45
N ALA A 87 -7.61 1.73 1.26
CA ALA A 87 -7.64 2.97 0.51
C ALA A 87 -9.06 3.36 0.10
N LEU A 88 -9.88 2.40 -0.35
CA LEU A 88 -11.29 2.62 -0.65
C LEU A 88 -12.07 3.03 0.61
N SER A 89 -11.81 2.36 1.73
CA SER A 89 -12.47 2.63 3.01
C SER A 89 -12.14 4.03 3.56
N LEU A 90 -10.88 4.43 3.48
CA LEU A 90 -10.39 5.72 3.96
C LEU A 90 -10.54 6.85 2.93
N LYS A 91 -10.97 6.53 1.70
CA LYS A 91 -10.91 7.45 0.54
C LYS A 91 -9.51 8.07 0.42
N ALA A 92 -8.49 7.22 0.40
CA ALA A 92 -7.09 7.63 0.35
C ALA A 92 -6.75 8.33 -0.97
N ASP A 93 -6.18 9.54 -0.89
CA ASP A 93 -5.72 10.28 -2.07
C ASP A 93 -4.80 9.44 -2.96
N LEU A 94 -3.93 8.64 -2.35
CA LEU A 94 -2.87 7.90 -3.04
C LEU A 94 -2.66 6.51 -2.43
N ILE A 95 -2.25 5.55 -3.28
CA ILE A 95 -1.85 4.21 -2.86
C ILE A 95 -0.45 3.91 -3.39
N LEU A 96 0.44 3.42 -2.53
CA LEU A 96 1.77 2.93 -2.87
C LEU A 96 1.73 1.41 -2.97
N ILE A 97 1.68 0.90 -4.20
CA ILE A 97 1.76 -0.53 -4.54
C ILE A 97 2.95 -0.74 -5.48
N ASP A 98 3.61 -1.89 -5.36
CA ASP A 98 4.66 -2.31 -6.30
C ASP A 98 4.06 -3.19 -7.41
N ASP A 99 4.07 -2.69 -8.65
CA ASP A 99 3.59 -3.43 -9.84
C ASP A 99 4.59 -4.48 -10.33
N ARG A 100 5.75 -4.66 -9.64
CA ARG A 100 6.76 -5.65 -10.04
C ARG A 100 6.39 -7.09 -9.73
N LYS A 101 5.17 -7.51 -10.05
CA LYS A 101 4.98 -8.85 -10.62
C LYS A 101 5.46 -8.81 -12.07
N GLY A 102 6.76 -9.11 -12.26
CA GLY A 102 7.21 -9.70 -13.53
C GLY A 102 6.28 -10.86 -13.92
N PRO A 103 6.04 -11.09 -15.21
CA PRO A 103 4.89 -11.85 -15.69
C PRO A 103 4.90 -13.29 -15.15
N SER A 104 4.13 -13.54 -14.10
CA SER A 104 3.69 -14.91 -13.81
C SER A 104 2.44 -15.17 -14.66
N PRO A 105 2.31 -16.35 -15.28
CA PRO A 105 1.34 -16.62 -16.36
C PRO A 105 -0.12 -16.74 -15.90
N ARG A 106 -0.52 -16.07 -14.82
CA ARG A 106 -1.90 -16.01 -14.35
C ARG A 106 -2.36 -14.58 -14.21
N GLY A 107 -2.81 -14.05 -15.36
CA GLY A 107 -3.83 -13.03 -15.44
C GLY A 107 -3.44 -11.68 -14.84
N ALA A 108 -2.65 -10.91 -15.59
CA ALA A 108 -2.73 -9.46 -15.55
C ALA A 108 -4.19 -9.07 -15.86
N LYS A 109 -4.99 -8.85 -14.81
CA LYS A 109 -6.34 -8.35 -14.93
C LYS A 109 -6.27 -6.88 -14.58
N ALA A 110 -6.21 -6.05 -15.62
CA ALA A 110 -6.47 -4.63 -15.52
C ALA A 110 -7.86 -4.46 -14.87
N LEU A 111 -7.86 -4.06 -13.61
CA LEU A 111 -9.08 -3.74 -12.91
C LEU A 111 -9.58 -2.39 -13.39
N PRO A 112 -10.88 -2.20 -13.69
CA PRO A 112 -11.45 -0.87 -13.89
C PRO A 112 -11.70 -0.25 -12.51
N LEU A 113 -10.63 -0.03 -11.75
CA LEU A 113 -10.53 1.24 -11.04
C LEU A 113 -10.09 2.26 -12.09
N PRO A 114 -10.35 3.57 -11.95
CA PRO A 114 -9.68 4.59 -12.76
C PRO A 114 -8.17 4.66 -12.42
N ALA A 115 -7.54 3.53 -12.14
CA ALA A 115 -6.13 3.34 -11.90
C ALA A 115 -5.49 3.01 -13.25
N ARG A 116 -5.18 4.07 -14.00
CA ARG A 116 -4.24 3.96 -15.10
C ARG A 116 -2.90 3.49 -14.53
N SER A 117 -2.45 2.38 -15.09
CA SER A 117 -1.20 1.66 -14.86
C SER A 117 -0.01 2.50 -15.27
N GLU A 118 0.35 3.46 -14.44
CA GLU A 118 1.57 4.26 -14.55
C GLU A 118 1.92 4.65 -13.12
N CYS A 119 3.21 4.66 -12.77
CA CYS A 119 3.71 5.23 -11.53
C CYS A 119 3.17 6.67 -11.38
N SER A 120 2.00 6.81 -10.77
CA SER A 120 1.23 8.05 -10.76
C SER A 120 0.87 8.36 -9.33
N ILE A 121 1.50 9.43 -8.84
CA ILE A 121 0.99 10.21 -7.73
C ILE A 121 -0.35 10.78 -8.21
N LEU A 122 -1.47 10.08 -7.95
CA LEU A 122 -2.80 10.58 -8.27
C LEU A 122 -3.33 11.39 -7.09
N PRO A 123 -3.81 12.63 -7.29
CA PRO A 123 -4.76 13.26 -6.38
C PRO A 123 -6.19 12.83 -6.76
N GLN A 124 -7.05 12.58 -5.77
CA GLN A 124 -8.42 12.09 -5.97
C GLN A 124 -9.39 13.08 -6.65
N ASN A 125 -8.97 14.30 -6.98
CA ASN A 125 -9.84 15.27 -7.65
C ASN A 125 -9.89 15.05 -9.18
N ALA A 126 -10.50 13.94 -9.59
CA ALA A 126 -11.09 13.79 -10.92
C ALA A 126 -12.58 13.52 -10.76
N ALA A 127 -13.31 14.56 -10.37
CA ALA A 127 -14.75 14.62 -10.60
C ALA A 127 -14.97 14.63 -12.12
N CYS A 128 -15.37 13.49 -12.69
CA CYS A 128 -15.88 13.46 -14.05
C CYS A 128 -17.34 13.94 -14.01
N LEU A 129 -17.50 15.23 -14.29
CA LEU A 129 -18.75 15.86 -14.67
C LEU A 129 -19.22 15.29 -16.01
N THR A 130 -20.49 14.88 -16.02
CA THR A 130 -21.41 14.67 -17.16
C THR A 130 -21.24 13.42 -18.02
#